data_AF-A0A0M8K9J3-F1
#
_entry.id   AF-A0A0M8K9J3-F1
#
_cell.length_a   1.000
_cell.length_b   1.000
_cell.length_c   1.000
_cell.angle_alpha   90.00
_cell.angle_beta   90.00
_cell.angle_gamma   90.00
#
_symmetry.space_group_name_H-M   'P 1'
#
loop_
_entity.id
_entity.type
_entity.pdbx_description
1 polymer ?
#
loop_
_entity_poly.entity_id
_entity_poly.type
_entity_poly.pdbx_seq_one_letter_code
_entity_poly.pdbx_strand_id
1 'polypeptide(L)'
;MEEGETRSVTIPASEAYGEHREDLVVVIPRNQLPPDIEPEIGMQLQVREPTGQSFVVTVTAFDDETVTLDANHPLAGKDLTFDIEVVEIIRPS
;
A
#
# COMPACT_ATOMS: atom_id res chain seq x y z
N MET A 1 26.69 4.52 11.67
CA MET A 1 26.73 3.09 11.39
C MET A 1 28.06 2.77 10.77
N GLU A 2 28.67 1.68 11.20
CA GLU A 2 29.90 1.13 10.62
C GLU A 2 29.59 -0.13 9.79
N GLU A 3 30.49 -0.51 8.87
CA GLU A 3 30.34 -1.74 8.10
C GLU A 3 30.30 -2.96 9.04
N GLY A 4 29.36 -3.88 8.77
CA GLY A 4 29.08 -5.05 9.60
C GLY A 4 28.21 -4.78 10.83
N GLU A 5 27.78 -3.53 11.08
CA GLU A 5 26.87 -3.22 12.17
C GLU A 5 25.45 -3.72 11.87
N THR A 6 24.87 -4.49 12.80
CA THR A 6 23.45 -4.86 12.78
C THR A 6 22.67 -4.05 13.79
N ARG A 7 21.53 -3.49 13.38
CA ARG A 7 20.65 -2.73 14.26
C ARG A 7 19.18 -3.00 13.94
N SER A 8 18.38 -3.18 14.98
CA SER A 8 16.93 -3.17 14.88
C SER A 8 16.40 -1.74 15.09
N VAL A 9 15.55 -1.28 14.19
CA VAL A 9 14.91 0.05 14.24
C VAL A 9 13.42 -0.12 14.03
N THR A 10 12.62 0.40 14.96
CA THR A 10 11.17 0.52 14.80
C THR A 10 10.84 1.92 14.28
N ILE A 11 10.15 1.98 13.16
CA ILE A 11 9.65 3.20 12.53
C ILE A 11 8.13 3.23 12.73
N PRO A 12 7.58 4.25 13.39
CA PRO A 12 6.13 4.38 13.55
C PRO A 12 5.45 4.55 12.20
N ALA A 13 4.19 4.12 12.08
CA ALA A 13 3.44 4.17 10.82
C ALA A 13 3.49 5.56 10.15
N SER A 14 3.34 6.61 10.95
CA SER A 14 3.39 8.02 10.54
C SER A 14 4.72 8.44 9.88
N GLU A 15 5.83 7.77 10.19
CA GLU A 15 7.17 8.02 9.62
C GLU A 15 7.58 6.95 8.59
N ALA A 16 6.76 5.91 8.39
CA ALA A 16 6.98 4.84 7.43
C ALA A 16 6.15 5.06 6.15
N TYR A 17 5.04 4.34 6.00
CA TYR A 17 4.13 4.46 4.84
C TYR A 17 2.95 5.41 5.10
N GLY A 18 2.98 6.12 6.23
CA GLY A 18 1.92 6.99 6.68
C GLY A 18 0.82 6.25 7.44
N GLU A 19 -0.09 7.03 8.00
CA GLU A 19 -1.31 6.54 8.62
C GLU A 19 -2.25 5.95 7.57
N HIS A 20 -3.06 4.97 7.99
CA HIS A 20 -4.17 4.52 7.15
C HIS A 20 -5.20 5.65 7.03
N ARG A 21 -5.56 5.96 5.79
CA ARG A 21 -6.40 7.08 5.43
C ARG A 21 -7.77 6.60 4.98
N GLU A 22 -8.79 6.87 5.79
CA GLU A 22 -10.19 6.54 5.46
C GLU A 22 -10.66 7.25 4.18
N ASP A 23 -10.09 8.43 3.86
CA ASP A 23 -10.41 9.17 2.65
C ASP A 23 -9.86 8.52 1.36
N LEU A 24 -8.98 7.52 1.50
CA LEU A 24 -8.49 6.68 0.39
C LEU A 24 -9.27 5.38 0.24
N VAL A 25 -10.30 5.15 1.08
CA VAL A 25 -11.23 4.04 0.95
C VAL A 25 -12.46 4.51 0.18
N VAL A 26 -12.73 3.87 -0.95
CA VAL A 26 -13.79 4.25 -1.89
C VAL A 26 -14.75 3.09 -2.06
N VAL A 27 -16.04 3.34 -1.84
CA VAL A 27 -17.11 2.39 -2.15
C VAL A 27 -17.66 2.73 -3.52
N ILE A 28 -17.57 1.79 -4.47
CA ILE A 28 -18.14 1.92 -5.80
C ILE A 28 -19.27 0.91 -6.00
N PRO A 29 -20.29 1.23 -6.80
CA PRO A 29 -21.25 0.24 -7.26
C PRO A 29 -20.55 -0.88 -8.05
N ARG A 30 -20.99 -2.13 -7.86
CA ARG A 30 -20.41 -3.31 -8.53
C ARG A 30 -20.46 -3.20 -10.06
N ASN A 31 -21.44 -2.49 -10.60
CA ASN A 31 -21.59 -2.26 -12.05
C ASN A 31 -20.51 -1.33 -12.66
N GLN A 32 -19.70 -0.66 -11.83
CA GLN A 32 -18.56 0.12 -12.31
C GLN A 32 -17.33 -0.75 -12.56
N LEU A 33 -17.28 -1.95 -11.98
CA LEU A 33 -16.27 -2.92 -12.35
C LEU A 33 -16.56 -3.46 -13.76
N PRO A 34 -15.53 -3.71 -14.57
CA PRO A 34 -15.69 -4.44 -15.82
C PRO A 34 -16.42 -5.77 -15.58
N PRO A 35 -17.34 -6.19 -16.45
CA PRO A 35 -18.12 -7.42 -16.27
C PRO A 35 -17.27 -8.68 -16.25
N ASP A 36 -16.02 -8.58 -16.72
CA ASP A 36 -15.04 -9.66 -16.78
C ASP A 36 -14.28 -9.83 -15.46
N ILE A 37 -14.44 -8.88 -14.51
CA ILE A 37 -13.74 -8.88 -13.22
C ILE A 37 -14.71 -9.30 -12.14
N GLU A 38 -14.42 -10.45 -11.53
CA GLU A 38 -15.09 -10.90 -10.31
C GLU A 38 -14.30 -10.39 -9.09
N PRO A 39 -14.90 -9.57 -8.20
CA PRO A 39 -14.20 -9.04 -7.04
C PRO A 39 -13.85 -10.15 -6.04
N GLU A 40 -12.58 -10.21 -5.64
CA GLU A 40 -12.09 -11.08 -4.57
C GLU A 40 -11.39 -10.24 -3.50
N ILE A 41 -11.54 -10.61 -2.23
CA ILE A 41 -10.85 -9.92 -1.13
C ILE A 41 -9.34 -10.04 -1.32
N GLY A 42 -8.65 -8.90 -1.30
CA GLY A 42 -7.21 -8.81 -1.56
C GLY A 42 -6.83 -8.69 -3.04
N MET A 43 -7.79 -8.76 -3.96
CA MET A 43 -7.53 -8.51 -5.38
C MET A 43 -7.06 -7.07 -5.59
N GLN A 44 -5.97 -6.91 -6.35
CA GLN A 44 -5.41 -5.62 -6.71
C GLN A 44 -5.89 -5.19 -8.09
N LEU A 45 -6.40 -3.97 -8.20
CA LEU A 45 -6.87 -3.37 -9.45
C LEU A 45 -6.03 -2.13 -9.75
N GLN A 46 -5.62 -1.98 -11.01
CA GLN A 46 -4.92 -0.77 -11.46
C GLN A 46 -5.96 0.24 -11.97
N VAL A 47 -6.08 1.35 -11.25
CA VAL A 47 -6.92 2.48 -11.64
C VAL A 47 -6.06 3.47 -12.42
N ARG A 48 -6.57 3.93 -13.56
CA ARG A 48 -5.91 4.95 -14.38
C ARG A 48 -6.68 6.26 -14.29
N GLU A 49 -6.00 7.31 -13.84
CA GLU A 49 -6.56 8.65 -13.79
C GLU A 49 -6.55 9.34 -15.16
N PRO A 50 -7.43 10.34 -15.38
CA PRO A 50 -7.39 11.20 -16.57
C PRO A 50 -6.07 11.95 -16.73
N THR A 51 -5.35 12.18 -15.63
CA THR A 51 -4.03 12.82 -15.57
C THR A 51 -2.92 11.94 -16.17
N GLY A 52 -3.22 10.67 -16.48
CA GLY A 52 -2.27 9.69 -17.00
C GLY A 52 -1.51 8.91 -15.91
N GLN A 53 -1.68 9.28 -14.64
CA GLN A 53 -1.18 8.50 -13.51
C GLN A 53 -2.00 7.24 -13.33
N SER A 54 -1.37 6.17 -12.86
CA SER A 54 -2.05 4.94 -12.50
C SER A 54 -1.65 4.55 -11.08
N PHE A 55 -2.63 4.17 -10.28
CA PHE A 55 -2.43 3.71 -8.92
C PHE A 55 -3.11 2.36 -8.72
N VAL A 56 -2.65 1.61 -7.73
CA VAL A 56 -3.19 0.30 -7.40
C VAL A 56 -4.14 0.47 -6.21
N VAL A 57 -5.31 -0.14 -6.31
CA VAL A 57 -6.28 -0.25 -5.22
C VAL A 57 -6.51 -1.71 -4.89
N THR A 58 -6.86 -2.01 -3.64
CA THR A 58 -7.11 -3.37 -3.17
C THR A 58 -8.58 -3.52 -2.79
N VAL A 59 -9.24 -4.59 -3.21
CA VAL A 59 -10.60 -4.90 -2.77
C VAL A 59 -10.57 -5.35 -1.31
N THR A 60 -11.24 -4.61 -0.43
CA THR A 60 -11.27 -4.91 1.02
C THR A 60 -12.63 -5.45 1.48
N ALA A 61 -13.69 -5.19 0.72
CA ALA A 61 -15.02 -5.78 0.93
C ALA A 61 -15.82 -5.73 -0.39
N PHE A 62 -16.81 -6.61 -0.52
CA PHE A 62 -17.81 -6.52 -1.59
C PHE A 62 -19.10 -7.21 -1.17
N ASP A 63 -20.21 -6.81 -1.77
CA ASP A 63 -21.51 -7.46 -1.70
C ASP A 63 -22.14 -7.57 -3.10
N ASP A 64 -23.45 -7.82 -3.17
CA ASP A 64 -24.19 -7.96 -4.43
C ASP A 64 -24.31 -6.62 -5.19
N GLU A 65 -24.24 -5.49 -4.49
CA GLU A 65 -24.49 -4.15 -5.04
C GLU A 65 -23.23 -3.28 -5.12
N THR A 66 -22.27 -3.47 -4.20
CA THR A 66 -21.15 -2.57 -3.96
C THR A 66 -19.82 -3.31 -3.77
N VAL A 67 -18.73 -2.59 -4.03
CA VAL A 67 -17.35 -3.03 -3.84
C VAL A 67 -16.58 -1.92 -3.15
N THR A 68 -15.89 -2.26 -2.07
CA THR A 68 -14.99 -1.37 -1.32
C THR A 68 -13.57 -1.55 -1.81
N LEU A 69 -12.99 -0.47 -2.29
CA LEU A 69 -11.63 -0.37 -2.78
C LEU A 69 -10.80 0.50 -1.85
N ASP A 70 -9.60 0.04 -1.54
CA ASP A 70 -8.66 0.74 -0.67
C ASP A 70 -7.40 1.12 -1.46
N ALA A 71 -7.14 2.42 -1.56
CA ALA A 71 -5.96 2.98 -2.22
C ALA A 71 -4.78 3.22 -1.25
N ASN A 72 -4.90 2.83 0.02
CA ASN A 72 -3.81 2.92 0.98
C ASN A 72 -2.65 1.98 0.59
N HIS A 73 -1.43 2.37 0.99
CA HIS A 73 -0.30 1.45 0.89
C HIS A 73 -0.56 0.21 1.77
N PRO A 74 -0.19 -1.02 1.35
CA PRO A 74 -0.44 -2.25 2.13
C PRO A 74 0.15 -2.26 3.57
N LEU A 75 1.10 -1.36 3.82
CA LEU A 75 1.78 -1.16 5.09
C LEU A 75 1.38 0.14 5.80
N ALA A 76 0.42 0.91 5.26
CA ALA A 76 -0.10 2.11 5.92
C ALA A 76 -0.76 1.74 7.26
N GLY A 77 -0.59 2.58 8.27
CA GLY A 77 -1.09 2.36 9.62
C GLY A 77 -0.37 1.25 10.42
N LYS A 78 0.74 0.72 9.91
CA LYS A 78 1.55 -0.29 10.62
C LYS A 78 2.91 0.27 11.02
N ASP A 79 3.26 0.10 12.29
CA ASP A 79 4.63 0.31 12.76
C ASP A 79 5.53 -0.77 12.18
N LEU A 80 6.64 -0.36 11.58
CA LEU A 80 7.56 -1.27 10.90
C LEU A 80 8.83 -1.42 11.70
N THR A 81 9.17 -2.66 12.06
CA THR A 81 10.46 -2.97 12.67
C THR A 81 11.37 -3.57 11.60
N PHE A 82 12.51 -2.92 11.37
CA PHE A 82 13.52 -3.33 10.42
C PHE A 82 14.76 -3.81 11.16
N ASP A 83 15.20 -5.02 10.86
CA ASP A 83 16.53 -5.48 11.20
C ASP A 83 17.46 -5.15 10.04
N ILE A 84 18.35 -4.18 10.27
CA ILE A 84 19.24 -3.62 9.27
C ILE A 84 20.65 -4.16 9.53
N GLU A 85 21.30 -4.68 8.49
CA GLU A 85 22.72 -5.01 8.47
C GLU A 85 23.44 -4.09 7.49
N VAL A 86 24.48 -3.39 7.97
CA VAL A 86 25.27 -2.51 7.11
C VAL A 86 26.29 -3.35 6.35
N VAL A 87 25.98 -3.64 5.09
CA VAL A 87 26.81 -4.52 4.26
C VAL A 87 28.10 -3.84 3.79
N GLU A 88 28.04 -2.57 3.40
CA GLU A 88 29.16 -1.79 2.87
C GLU A 88 28.87 -0.28 2.95
N ILE A 89 29.89 0.57 3.18
CA ILE A 89 29.79 2.04 3.19
C ILE A 89 30.66 2.60 2.07
N ILE A 90 30.01 2.94 0.95
CA ILE A 90 30.68 3.52 -0.21
C ILE A 90 30.88 5.02 0.01
N ARG A 91 32.12 5.50 -0.03
CA ARG A 91 32.43 6.94 0.03
C ARG A 91 32.40 7.54 -1.38
N PRO A 92 31.71 8.68 -1.58
CA PRO A 92 31.79 9.40 -2.85
C PRO A 92 33.22 9.90 -3.07
N SER A 93 33.71 9.72 -4.30
CA SER A 93 35.02 10.17 -4.78
C SER A 93 35.05 11.64 -5.18
#